data_AF-A0A227J2K8-F1
#
_entry.id   AF-A0A227J2K8-F1
#
_cell.length_a   1.000
_cell.length_b   1.000
_cell.length_c   1.000
_cell.angle_alpha   90.00
_cell.angle_beta   90.00
_cell.angle_gamma   90.00
#
_symmetry.space_group_name_H-M   'P 1'
#
loop_
_entity.id
_entity.type
_entity.pdbx_description
1 polymer ?
#
loop_
_entity_poly.entity_id
_entity_poly.type
_entity_poly.pdbx_seq_one_letter_code
_entity_poly.pdbx_strand_id
1 'polypeptide(L)'
;MVRAGVELAFEAMTASGIIDESAYYESLHELPLIANTIARKRLYEMNVVISDTAEYGNYLFANVATPLLREKFMPSVGTDVIGKGLGETSNQVD
;
A
#
# COMPACT_ATOMS: atom_id res chain seq x y z
N MET A 1 -4.11 5.48 -0.43
CA MET A 1 -3.76 4.24 0.31
C MET A 1 -2.25 4.09 0.50
N VAL A 2 -1.42 4.32 -0.54
CA VAL A 2 0.06 4.21 -0.42
C VAL A 2 0.64 4.99 0.76
N ARG A 3 0.42 6.31 0.81
CA ARG A 3 0.94 7.17 1.89
C ARG A 3 0.61 6.63 3.28
N ALA A 4 -0.68 6.41 3.57
CA ALA A 4 -1.13 5.95 4.87
C ALA A 4 -0.56 4.57 5.26
N GLY A 5 -0.42 3.65 4.30
CA GLY A 5 0.16 2.32 4.58
C GLY A 5 1.66 2.40 4.90
N VAL A 6 2.40 3.23 4.16
CA VAL A 6 3.84 3.42 4.38
C VAL A 6 4.11 4.17 5.69
N GLU A 7 3.39 5.26 5.95
CA GLU A 7 3.50 6.01 7.21
C GLU A 7 3.17 5.12 8.40
N LEU A 8 2.09 4.34 8.34
CA LEU A 8 1.71 3.44 9.43
C LEU A 8 2.74 2.34 9.68
N ALA A 9 3.33 1.76 8.62
CA ALA A 9 4.38 0.76 8.76
C ALA A 9 5.64 1.35 9.38
N PHE A 10 6.05 2.55 8.91
CA PHE A 10 7.20 3.28 9.44
C PHE A 10 7.02 3.63 10.93
N GLU A 11 5.86 4.19 11.30
CA GLU A 11 5.51 4.55 12.68
C GLU A 11 5.46 3.33 13.59
N ALA A 12 4.88 2.22 13.12
CA ALA A 12 4.82 0.97 13.90
C ALA A 12 6.22 0.39 14.15
N MET A 13 7.10 0.41 13.14
CA MET A 13 8.48 -0.06 13.28
C MET A 13 9.28 0.82 14.25
N THR A 14 9.24 2.14 14.07
CA THR A 14 9.96 3.09 14.93
C THR A 14 9.46 3.06 16.38
N ALA A 15 8.14 2.93 16.58
CA ALA A 15 7.55 2.74 17.91
C ALA A 15 8.00 1.42 18.59
N SER A 16 8.40 0.41 17.81
CA SER A 16 8.97 -0.84 18.34
C SER A 16 10.48 -0.79 18.60
N GLY A 17 11.13 0.37 18.36
CA GLY A 17 12.55 0.60 18.60
C GLY A 17 13.46 0.37 17.39
N ILE A 18 12.89 0.19 16.19
CA ILE A 18 13.67 0.15 14.94
C ILE A 18 14.09 1.58 14.58
N ILE A 19 15.33 1.77 14.15
CA ILE A 19 15.83 3.10 13.74
C ILE A 19 15.15 3.58 12.45
N ASP A 20 15.00 4.89 12.32
CA ASP A 20 14.30 5.55 11.22
C ASP A 20 14.86 5.13 9.84
N GLU A 21 16.18 5.02 9.71
CA GLU A 21 16.81 4.61 8.45
C GLU A 21 16.40 3.18 8.06
N SER A 22 16.42 2.24 9.00
CA SER A 22 15.97 0.87 8.77
C SER A 22 14.49 0.83 8.43
N ALA A 23 13.65 1.55 9.18
CA ALA A 23 12.21 1.62 8.91
C ALA A 23 11.93 2.21 7.51
N TYR A 24 12.70 3.20 7.06
CA TYR A 24 12.59 3.78 5.72
C TYR A 24 12.95 2.76 4.62
N TYR A 25 14.06 2.04 4.79
CA TYR A 25 14.51 1.04 3.82
C TYR A 25 13.51 -0.13 3.71
N GLU A 26 12.96 -0.58 4.82
CA GLU A 26 11.99 -1.69 4.90
C GLU A 26 10.54 -1.28 4.56
N SER A 27 10.29 -0.01 4.21
CA SER A 27 8.94 0.47 3.84
C SER A 27 8.91 1.23 2.52
N LEU A 28 9.30 2.51 2.51
CA LEU A 28 9.16 3.38 1.35
C LEU A 28 10.15 3.03 0.23
N HIS A 29 11.38 2.64 0.60
CA HIS A 29 12.45 2.42 -0.38
C HIS A 29 12.18 1.25 -1.32
N GLU A 30 11.66 0.14 -0.81
CA GLU A 30 11.41 -1.08 -1.60
C GLU A 30 10.09 -1.05 -2.37
N LEU A 31 9.14 -0.19 -1.97
CA LEU A 31 7.81 -0.12 -2.56
C LEU A 31 7.80 -0.01 -4.11
N PRO A 32 8.64 0.81 -4.75
CA PRO A 32 8.69 0.89 -6.21
C PRO A 32 9.02 -0.44 -6.89
N LEU A 33 9.88 -1.27 -6.29
CA LEU A 33 10.28 -2.55 -6.85
C LEU A 33 9.12 -3.55 -6.81
N ILE A 34 8.39 -3.62 -5.70
CA ILE A 34 7.18 -4.44 -5.57
C ILE A 34 6.07 -3.93 -6.51
N ALA A 35 5.87 -2.62 -6.63
CA ALA A 35 4.91 -2.06 -7.58
C ALA A 35 5.23 -2.46 -9.03
N ASN A 36 6.51 -2.52 -9.39
CA ASN A 36 6.94 -2.96 -10.73
C ASN A 36 6.61 -4.44 -11.03
N THR A 37 6.68 -5.34 -10.04
CA THR A 37 6.29 -6.75 -10.26
C THR A 37 4.79 -6.88 -10.56
N ILE A 38 3.95 -6.13 -9.83
CA ILE A 38 2.51 -6.05 -10.07
C ILE A 38 2.21 -5.44 -11.43
N ALA A 39 2.89 -4.34 -11.80
CA ALA A 39 2.71 -3.72 -13.11
C ALA A 39 3.06 -4.66 -14.26
N ARG A 40 4.08 -5.51 -14.08
CA ARG A 40 4.53 -6.47 -15.10
C ARG A 40 3.52 -7.59 -15.33
N LYS A 41 3.04 -8.24 -14.27
CA LYS A 41 2.25 -9.49 -14.38
C LYS A 41 1.27 -9.70 -13.21
N ARG A 42 0.71 -8.60 -12.69
CA ARG A 42 -0.28 -8.58 -11.60
C ARG A 42 0.24 -9.29 -10.34
N LEU A 43 -0.67 -9.70 -9.46
CA LEU A 43 -0.34 -10.32 -8.17
C LEU A 43 0.41 -11.65 -8.30
N TYR A 44 0.28 -12.36 -9.42
CA TYR A 44 0.99 -13.62 -9.64
C TYR A 44 2.51 -13.42 -9.64
N GLU A 45 3.01 -12.46 -10.40
CA GLU A 45 4.45 -12.19 -10.46
C GLU A 45 4.98 -11.67 -9.12
N MET A 46 4.21 -10.80 -8.45
CA MET A 46 4.59 -10.36 -7.11
C MET A 46 4.78 -11.54 -6.16
N ASN A 47 3.80 -12.44 -6.07
CA ASN A 47 3.85 -13.57 -5.15
C ASN A 47 4.93 -14.60 -5.52
N VAL A 48 5.23 -14.79 -6.81
CA VAL A 48 6.30 -15.71 -7.25
C VAL A 48 7.70 -15.12 -7.08
N VAL A 49 7.85 -13.79 -7.11
CA VAL A 49 9.15 -13.11 -7.00
C VAL A 49 9.61 -12.96 -5.55
N ILE A 50 8.68 -12.75 -4.62
CA ILE A 50 9.00 -12.64 -3.18
C ILE A 50 9.22 -14.02 -2.56
N SER A 51 9.81 -14.07 -1.36
CA SER A 51 10.00 -15.34 -0.63
C SER A 51 8.68 -15.90 -0.10
N ASP A 52 8.63 -17.22 0.14
CA ASP A 52 7.47 -17.88 0.77
C ASP A 52 7.08 -17.25 2.12
N THR A 53 8.05 -16.70 2.87
CA THR A 53 7.78 -15.98 4.13
C THR A 53 7.02 -14.68 3.87
N ALA A 54 7.43 -13.92 2.85
CA ALA A 54 6.76 -12.68 2.46
C ALA A 54 5.39 -12.95 1.83
N GLU A 55 5.27 -13.99 1.00
CA GLU A 55 3.99 -14.41 0.42
C GLU A 55 2.99 -14.81 1.52
N TYR A 56 3.43 -15.66 2.47
CA TYR A 56 2.60 -16.07 3.59
C TYR A 56 2.15 -14.88 4.45
N GLY A 57 3.08 -13.97 4.78
CA GLY A 57 2.79 -12.75 5.53
C GLY A 57 1.78 -11.83 4.81
N ASN A 58 1.93 -11.66 3.50
CA ASN A 58 1.00 -10.92 2.66
C ASN A 58 -0.42 -11.49 2.77
N TYR A 59 -0.60 -12.81 2.63
CA TYR A 59 -1.91 -13.42 2.76
C TYR A 59 -2.52 -13.27 4.15
N LEU A 60 -1.71 -13.41 5.21
CA LEU A 60 -2.19 -13.22 6.58
C LEU A 60 -2.73 -11.80 6.79
N PHE A 61 -2.00 -10.79 6.31
CA PHE A 61 -2.43 -9.40 6.37
C PHE A 61 -3.66 -9.14 5.48
N ALA A 62 -3.62 -9.54 4.21
CA ALA A 62 -4.68 -9.25 3.23
C ALA A 62 -6.03 -9.87 3.62
N ASN A 63 -6.02 -11.06 4.23
CA ASN A 63 -7.22 -11.74 4.71
C ASN A 63 -7.93 -10.97 5.85
N VAL A 64 -7.21 -10.13 6.61
CA VAL A 64 -7.78 -9.28 7.66
C VAL A 64 -8.07 -7.88 7.14
N ALA A 65 -7.12 -7.28 6.44
CA ALA A 65 -7.21 -5.90 5.96
C ALA A 65 -8.29 -5.72 4.90
N THR A 66 -8.48 -6.70 4.00
CA THR A 66 -9.45 -6.57 2.91
C THR A 66 -10.89 -6.55 3.43
N PRO A 67 -11.36 -7.47 4.29
CA PRO A 67 -12.69 -7.37 4.91
C PRO A 67 -12.85 -6.10 5.74
N LEU A 68 -11.84 -5.74 6.55
CA LEU A 68 -11.88 -4.55 7.39
C LEU A 68 -12.14 -3.28 6.57
N LEU A 69 -11.35 -3.06 5.51
CA LEU A 69 -11.51 -1.88 4.66
C LEU A 69 -12.81 -1.94 3.85
N ARG A 70 -13.19 -3.12 3.34
CA ARG A 70 -14.45 -3.29 2.59
C ARG A 70 -15.67 -2.94 3.43
N GLU A 71 -15.70 -3.34 4.70
CA GLU A 71 -16.87 -3.20 5.55
C GLU A 71 -16.91 -1.86 6.28
N LYS A 72 -15.75 -1.33 6.69
CA LYS A 72 -15.69 -0.16 7.57
C LYS A 72 -15.34 1.14 6.86
N PHE A 73 -14.62 1.09 5.74
CA PHE A 73 -14.08 2.28 5.10
C PHE A 73 -14.69 2.51 3.71
N MET A 74 -14.61 1.53 2.81
CA MET A 74 -15.06 1.64 1.43
C MET A 74 -16.53 2.06 1.23
N PRO A 75 -17.51 1.74 2.11
CA PRO A 75 -18.88 2.19 1.93
C PRO A 75 -19.04 3.71 2.02
N SER A 76 -18.11 4.39 2.68
CA SER A 76 -18.08 5.86 2.78
C SER A 76 -17.32 6.55 1.64
N VAL A 77 -16.63 5.80 0.77
CA VAL A 77 -15.81 6.36 -0.31
C VAL A 77 -16.64 6.45 -1.60
N GLY A 78 -16.86 7.68 -2.07
CA GLY A 78 -17.57 7.95 -3.32
C GLY A 78 -16.70 7.80 -4.58
N THR A 79 -17.35 7.71 -5.74
CA THR A 79 -16.66 7.56 -7.05
C THR A 79 -15.93 8.83 -7.52
N ASP A 80 -16.26 9.96 -6.92
CA ASP A 80 -15.58 11.25 -7.07
C ASP A 80 -14.18 11.24 -6.44
N VAL A 81 -13.96 10.40 -5.42
CA VAL A 81 -12.64 10.21 -4.79
C VAL A 81 -11.81 9.17 -5.54
N ILE A 82 -12.42 8.08 -6.00
CA ILE A 82 -11.77 7.01 -6.76
C ILE A 82 -12.67 6.55 -7.91
N GLY A 83 -12.10 6.47 -9.12
CA GLY A 83 -12.75 5.88 -10.29
C GLY A 83 -13.32 6.87 -11.30
N LYS A 84 -13.45 8.16 -10.95
CA LYS A 84 -13.69 9.26 -11.90
C LYS A 84 -12.57 10.29 -11.83
N GLY A 85 -12.36 11.00 -12.94
CA GLY A 85 -11.45 12.13 -12.97
C GLY A 85 -11.98 13.31 -12.15
N LEU A 86 -11.09 14.17 -11.69
CA LEU A 86 -11.45 15.44 -11.06
C LEU A 86 -12.23 16.28 -12.09
N GLY A 87 -13.32 16.91 -11.66
CA GLY A 87 -14.15 17.78 -12.52
C GLY A 87 -13.51 19.13 -12.86
N GLU A 88 -12.21 19.27 -12.64
CA GLU A 88 -11.44 20.50 -12.84
C GLU A 88 -11.12 20.68 -14.32
N THR A 89 -11.55 21.81 -14.89
CA THR A 89 -11.20 22.21 -16.27
C THR A 89 -9.88 22.96 -16.36
N SER A 90 -9.20 23.19 -15.24
CA SER A 90 -7.99 23.99 -15.14
C SER A 90 -6.91 23.27 -14.34
N ASN A 91 -5.68 23.23 -14.87
CA ASN A 91 -4.50 22.72 -14.17
C ASN A 91 -3.73 23.84 -13.46
N GLN A 92 -4.38 24.97 -13.14
CA GLN A 92 -3.72 26.05 -12.45
C GLN A 92 -3.44 25.68 -10.99
N VAL A 93 -2.25 26.06 -10.54
CA VAL A 93 -1.77 25.93 -9.18
C VAL A 93 -1.82 27.34 -8.60
N ASP A 94 -2.60 27.54 -7.54
CA ASP A 94 -2.59 28.77 -6.74
C ASP A 94 -1.30 28.85 -5.90
#